data_AF-A0A0G1E5Q6-F1
#
_entry.id   AF-A0A0G1E5Q6-F1
#
_cell.length_a   1.000
_cell.length_b   1.000
_cell.length_c   1.000
_cell.angle_alpha   90.00
_cell.angle_beta   90.00
_cell.angle_gamma   90.00
#
_symmetry.space_group_name_H-M   'P 1'
#
loop_
_entity.id
_entity.type
_entity.pdbx_description
1 polymer ?
#
loop_
_entity_poly.entity_id
_entity_poly.type
_entity_poly.pdbx_seq_one_letter_code
_entity_poly.pdbx_strand_id
1 'polypeptide(L)'
;MLTKKQKKILDYIEKYIKIKEYSPTLKEIKNHFDLSSVSNIHQHIQAIEKKGYLKKEENQPRSIEPYEFYKEPALIKIPLIGIIAAGQPIEAIEIPGEDIFISKKEIKTSFKHYALKVQGNSMVDEGIFDGDIVIIREQKHAENGQTVVAIIDNNAATLKKIYKEKKRFRLQPANQSMLPLFREEVEVRGIVIKVIRNLEEKNQINTFSYKKQAFLNQIKSSNQNSINKYKRVTETPIRYAGGKSLGVGFIVELLPDNIKKIISPFFGGGSIEIACNKHLGLEIKGYDIFDILVNYWNVQINEPEKLFKKLSEFNPNQTTYKQVKESLKRHWKGEKKMPSMDLAAHYYFNHNLSYGPGFLGWPSRIYLNKDRYKKMIEKVRNFSTSGIDIKCASFENIFERYPNDFFYCDPPYLLGEDTKMFRGIYPMRNIPIHHNGFKHEKLRDLLKQHKGGFILSYNNCPTIRNWYKEFAQHFPQWQYTMGQGETRIGLNRKNSNNNHIKESHEILICCPPKV
;
A
#
# COMPACT_ATOMS: atom_id res chain seq x y z
N MET A 1 -3.06 15.39 -54.95
CA MET A 1 -4.42 14.92 -55.33
C MET A 1 -4.38 13.43 -55.72
N LEU A 2 -5.36 12.62 -55.28
CA LEU A 2 -5.45 11.18 -55.60
C LEU A 2 -6.05 10.95 -56.99
N THR A 3 -5.61 9.91 -57.70
CA THR A 3 -6.29 9.47 -58.94
C THR A 3 -7.59 8.73 -58.62
N LYS A 4 -8.49 8.59 -59.61
CA LYS A 4 -9.77 7.85 -59.43
C LYS A 4 -9.56 6.44 -58.88
N LYS A 5 -8.51 5.73 -59.35
CA LYS A 5 -8.19 4.37 -58.87
C LYS A 5 -7.63 4.38 -57.45
N GLN A 6 -6.74 5.33 -57.13
CA GLN A 6 -6.19 5.51 -55.78
C GLN A 6 -7.28 5.84 -54.74
N LYS A 7 -8.25 6.69 -55.10
CA LYS A 7 -9.40 7.00 -54.25
C LYS A 7 -10.23 5.75 -53.96
N LYS A 8 -10.58 4.98 -55.00
CA LYS A 8 -11.31 3.70 -54.82
C LYS A 8 -10.57 2.74 -53.89
N ILE A 9 -9.24 2.64 -54.00
CA ILE A 9 -8.43 1.78 -53.14
C ILE A 9 -8.49 2.27 -51.67
N LEU A 10 -8.36 3.57 -51.43
CA LEU A 10 -8.49 4.16 -50.09
C LEU A 10 -9.88 3.90 -49.49
N ASP A 11 -10.95 4.17 -50.24
CA ASP A 11 -12.33 3.96 -49.81
C ASP A 11 -12.60 2.48 -49.44
N TYR A 12 -12.00 1.55 -50.18
CA TYR A 12 -12.09 0.12 -49.87
C TYR A 12 -11.38 -0.23 -48.56
N ILE A 13 -10.17 0.28 -48.33
CA ILE A 13 -9.40 0.03 -47.10
C ILE A 13 -10.17 0.57 -45.88
N GLU A 14 -10.68 1.80 -45.96
CA GLU A 14 -11.48 2.41 -44.90
C GLU A 14 -12.74 1.60 -44.58
N LYS A 15 -13.47 1.16 -45.62
CA LYS A 15 -14.67 0.33 -45.45
C LYS A 15 -14.33 -1.05 -44.88
N TYR A 16 -13.22 -1.65 -45.31
CA TYR A 16 -12.78 -2.95 -44.84
C TYR A 16 -12.47 -2.90 -43.34
N ILE A 17 -11.65 -1.92 -42.90
CA ILE A 17 -11.30 -1.72 -41.49
C ILE A 17 -12.55 -1.47 -40.65
N LYS A 18 -13.48 -0.63 -41.13
CA LYS A 18 -14.72 -0.32 -40.41
C LYS A 18 -15.62 -1.55 -40.17
N ILE A 19 -15.59 -2.55 -41.06
CA ILE A 19 -16.44 -3.74 -40.99
C ILE A 19 -15.73 -4.91 -40.29
N LYS A 20 -14.42 -5.05 -40.50
CA LYS A 20 -13.65 -6.22 -40.05
C LYS A 20 -12.80 -5.95 -38.81
N GLU A 21 -12.66 -4.70 -38.40
CA GLU A 21 -11.83 -4.24 -37.27
C GLU A 21 -10.31 -4.51 -37.45
N TYR A 22 -9.87 -4.89 -38.65
CA TYR A 22 -8.45 -5.02 -39.00
C TYR A 22 -8.19 -4.61 -40.45
N SER A 23 -6.92 -4.31 -40.75
CA SER A 23 -6.49 -3.86 -42.08
C SER A 23 -6.44 -5.00 -43.11
N PRO A 24 -6.84 -4.75 -44.37
CA PRO A 24 -6.69 -5.74 -45.44
C PRO A 24 -5.21 -5.92 -45.83
N THR A 25 -4.86 -7.13 -46.25
CA THR A 25 -3.57 -7.46 -46.86
C THR A 25 -3.51 -6.97 -48.31
N LEU A 26 -2.31 -6.78 -48.86
CA LEU A 26 -2.12 -6.43 -50.27
C LEU A 26 -2.76 -7.47 -51.22
N LYS A 27 -2.82 -8.75 -50.80
CA LYS A 27 -3.46 -9.83 -51.56
C LYS A 27 -4.99 -9.71 -51.56
N GLU A 28 -5.59 -9.35 -50.43
CA GLU A 28 -7.04 -9.07 -50.34
C GLU A 28 -7.43 -7.85 -51.19
N ILE A 29 -6.63 -6.78 -51.16
CA ILE A 29 -6.84 -5.60 -52.00
C ILE A 29 -6.68 -5.96 -53.49
N LYS A 30 -5.65 -6.72 -53.85
CA LYS A 30 -5.43 -7.21 -55.23
C LYS A 30 -6.64 -7.97 -55.73
N ASN A 31 -7.14 -8.93 -54.94
CA ASN A 31 -8.27 -9.77 -55.29
C ASN A 31 -9.57 -8.96 -55.44
N HIS A 32 -9.76 -7.93 -54.60
CA HIS A 32 -10.95 -7.07 -54.69
C HIS A 32 -10.96 -6.19 -55.95
N PHE A 33 -9.79 -5.68 -56.37
CA PHE A 33 -9.67 -4.78 -57.52
C PHE A 33 -9.29 -5.47 -58.84
N ASP A 34 -9.23 -6.80 -58.82
CA ASP A 34 -8.86 -7.70 -59.93
C ASP A 34 -7.61 -7.22 -60.69
N LEU A 35 -6.52 -6.99 -59.96
CA LEU A 35 -5.25 -6.55 -60.54
C LEU A 35 -4.31 -7.72 -60.82
N SER A 36 -3.50 -7.57 -61.86
CA SER A 36 -2.58 -8.62 -62.33
C SER A 36 -1.53 -9.03 -61.28
N SER A 37 -1.06 -8.12 -60.42
CA SER A 37 0.01 -8.42 -59.45
C SER A 37 -0.16 -7.68 -58.11
N VAL A 38 0.43 -8.26 -57.05
CA VAL A 38 0.55 -7.62 -55.72
C VAL A 38 1.44 -6.38 -55.80
N SER A 39 2.43 -6.37 -56.70
CA SER A 39 3.32 -5.23 -56.95
C SER A 39 2.57 -3.99 -57.41
N ASN A 40 1.53 -4.14 -58.25
CA ASN A 40 0.69 -3.01 -58.68
C ASN A 40 -0.07 -2.38 -57.51
N ILE A 41 -0.58 -3.19 -56.58
CA ILE A 41 -1.16 -2.67 -55.33
C ILE A 41 -0.10 -1.99 -54.48
N HIS A 42 1.09 -2.57 -54.37
CA HIS A 42 2.19 -1.97 -53.62
C HIS A 42 2.50 -0.54 -54.10
N GLN A 43 2.60 -0.34 -55.42
CA GLN A 43 2.82 0.98 -56.02
C GLN A 43 1.68 1.95 -55.74
N HIS A 44 0.43 1.50 -55.79
CA HIS A 44 -0.71 2.33 -55.44
C HIS A 44 -0.69 2.74 -53.96
N ILE A 45 -0.40 1.81 -53.04
CA ILE A 45 -0.32 2.07 -51.61
C ILE A 45 0.81 3.07 -51.32
N GLN A 46 2.02 2.86 -51.85
CA GLN A 46 3.14 3.81 -51.71
C GLN A 46 2.80 5.20 -52.28
N ALA A 47 2.07 5.27 -53.39
CA ALA A 47 1.66 6.55 -53.97
C ALA A 47 0.56 7.26 -53.14
N ILE A 48 -0.33 6.52 -52.47
CA ILE A 48 -1.33 7.07 -51.56
C ILE A 48 -0.66 7.52 -50.25
N GLU A 49 0.34 6.76 -49.77
CA GLU A 49 1.19 7.08 -48.62
C GLU A 49 2.02 8.34 -48.84
N LYS A 50 2.75 8.44 -49.95
CA LYS A 50 3.50 9.65 -50.34
C LYS A 50 2.62 10.89 -50.45
N LYS A 51 1.32 10.71 -50.69
CA LYS A 51 0.33 11.79 -50.76
C LYS A 51 -0.32 12.11 -49.40
N GLY A 52 0.05 11.40 -48.34
CA GLY A 52 -0.39 11.64 -46.96
C GLY A 52 -1.79 11.10 -46.63
N TYR A 53 -2.31 10.12 -47.35
CA TYR A 53 -3.67 9.60 -47.12
C TYR A 53 -3.71 8.24 -46.39
N LEU A 54 -2.59 7.54 -46.30
CA LEU A 54 -2.44 6.33 -45.49
C LEU A 54 -0.98 6.18 -45.03
N LYS A 55 -0.73 5.28 -44.09
CA LYS A 55 0.60 4.81 -43.68
C LYS A 55 0.65 3.28 -43.78
N LYS A 56 1.80 2.72 -44.15
CA LYS A 56 2.01 1.27 -44.14
C LYS A 56 3.37 0.92 -43.54
N GLU A 57 3.39 0.05 -42.54
CA GLU A 57 4.67 -0.49 -42.04
C GLU A 57 5.24 -1.55 -42.98
N GLU A 58 6.53 -1.45 -43.28
CA GLU A 58 7.24 -2.44 -44.10
C GLU A 58 7.33 -3.80 -43.40
N ASN A 59 7.29 -4.88 -44.19
CA ASN A 59 7.43 -6.27 -43.73
C ASN A 59 6.35 -6.80 -42.76
N GLN A 60 5.27 -6.06 -42.52
CA GLN A 60 4.13 -6.55 -41.75
C GLN A 60 2.89 -6.76 -42.63
N PRO A 61 2.24 -7.94 -42.57
CA PRO A 61 0.91 -8.10 -43.13
C PRO A 61 -0.09 -7.30 -42.29
N ARG A 62 -1.08 -6.69 -42.95
CA ARG A 62 -2.18 -5.91 -42.30
C ARG A 62 -1.73 -4.66 -41.54
N SER A 63 -0.68 -3.99 -42.02
CA SER A 63 -0.16 -2.73 -41.44
C SER A 63 -0.63 -1.45 -42.15
N ILE A 64 -1.69 -1.52 -42.98
CA ILE A 64 -2.16 -0.34 -43.75
C ILE A 64 -3.19 0.44 -42.92
N GLU A 65 -2.89 1.69 -42.63
CA GLU A 65 -3.72 2.57 -41.80
C GLU A 65 -4.09 3.86 -42.55
N PRO A 66 -5.38 4.16 -42.78
CA PRO A 66 -5.81 5.44 -43.36
C PRO A 66 -5.43 6.64 -42.48
N TYR A 67 -5.03 7.76 -43.09
CA TYR A 67 -4.61 8.95 -42.36
C TYR A 67 -5.73 9.63 -41.57
N GLU A 68 -7.01 9.35 -41.87
CA GLU A 68 -8.12 9.82 -41.02
C GLU A 68 -8.11 9.20 -39.60
N PHE A 69 -7.37 8.12 -39.37
CA PHE A 69 -7.07 7.63 -38.02
C PHE A 69 -6.04 8.50 -37.27
N TYR A 70 -5.27 9.33 -37.99
CA TYR A 70 -4.30 10.29 -37.45
C TYR A 70 -4.81 11.73 -37.38
N LYS A 71 -6.05 12.03 -37.82
CA LYS A 71 -6.68 13.27 -37.37
C LYS A 71 -6.83 13.13 -35.86
N GLU A 72 -6.13 13.98 -35.10
CA GLU A 72 -6.39 14.09 -33.67
C GLU A 72 -7.91 14.07 -33.47
N PRO A 73 -8.44 13.17 -32.63
CA PRO A 73 -9.86 13.16 -32.36
C PRO A 73 -10.20 14.59 -32.00
N ALA A 74 -11.19 15.21 -32.65
CA ALA A 74 -11.59 16.54 -32.25
C ALA A 74 -11.99 16.44 -30.77
N LEU A 75 -11.12 16.88 -29.88
CA LEU A 75 -11.30 16.75 -28.44
C LEU A 75 -12.24 17.87 -28.01
N ILE A 76 -13.17 17.54 -27.14
CA ILE A 76 -13.94 18.53 -26.40
C ILE A 76 -13.50 18.49 -24.95
N LYS A 77 -13.40 19.67 -24.37
CA LYS A 77 -13.02 19.90 -22.99
C LYS A 77 -14.26 19.82 -22.12
N ILE A 78 -14.28 18.87 -21.19
CA ILE A 78 -15.36 18.68 -20.21
C ILE A 78 -14.81 19.04 -18.83
N PRO A 79 -15.39 20.03 -18.12
CA PRO A 79 -14.89 20.42 -16.81
C PRO A 79 -15.13 19.30 -15.78
N LEU A 80 -14.12 18.96 -14.98
CA LEU A 80 -14.28 18.12 -13.80
C LEU A 80 -14.74 19.01 -12.63
N ILE A 81 -16.02 18.92 -12.29
CA ILE A 81 -16.67 19.85 -11.37
C ILE A 81 -16.54 19.39 -9.92
N GLY A 82 -16.11 18.17 -9.63
CA GLY A 82 -15.87 17.74 -8.25
C GLY A 82 -16.00 16.25 -8.01
N ILE A 83 -16.22 15.89 -6.75
CA ILE A 83 -16.37 14.52 -6.29
C ILE A 83 -17.85 14.26 -5.96
N ILE A 84 -18.36 13.09 -6.34
CA ILE A 84 -19.71 12.66 -6.01
C ILE A 84 -19.71 11.38 -5.18
N ALA A 85 -20.48 11.41 -4.10
CA ALA A 85 -20.71 10.24 -3.28
C ALA A 85 -21.59 9.24 -4.01
N ALA A 86 -21.03 8.07 -4.28
CA ALA A 86 -21.83 6.88 -4.47
C ALA A 86 -22.47 6.47 -3.11
N GLY A 87 -21.98 6.90 -1.95
CA GLY A 87 -22.56 6.53 -0.64
C GLY A 87 -23.70 7.41 -0.14
N GLN A 88 -23.65 7.72 1.17
CA GLN A 88 -24.47 8.76 1.79
C GLN A 88 -24.17 10.13 1.15
N PRO A 89 -25.15 11.05 1.10
CA PRO A 89 -24.99 12.33 0.41
C PRO A 89 -23.85 13.16 0.99
N ILE A 90 -23.00 13.74 0.14
CA ILE A 90 -21.94 14.69 0.50
C ILE A 90 -22.14 15.97 -0.32
N GLU A 91 -21.75 17.13 0.20
CA GLU A 91 -21.67 18.37 -0.58
C GLU A 91 -20.64 18.22 -1.70
N ALA A 92 -21.03 18.55 -2.94
CA ALA A 92 -20.10 18.54 -4.06
C ALA A 92 -19.08 19.67 -3.88
N ILE A 93 -17.82 19.31 -3.64
CA ILE A 93 -16.72 20.29 -3.57
C ILE A 93 -16.24 20.55 -5.00
N GLU A 94 -16.38 21.80 -5.44
CA GLU A 94 -15.76 22.25 -6.69
C GLU A 94 -14.24 22.20 -6.58
N ILE A 95 -13.59 21.42 -7.43
CA ILE A 95 -12.12 21.39 -7.54
C ILE A 95 -11.75 22.25 -8.75
N PRO A 96 -11.21 23.47 -8.57
CA PRO A 96 -10.84 24.31 -9.70
C PRO A 96 -9.66 23.70 -10.47
N GLY A 97 -9.81 23.54 -11.79
CA GLY A 97 -8.67 23.48 -12.71
C GLY A 97 -8.35 22.15 -13.40
N GLU A 98 -9.16 21.10 -13.24
CA GLU A 98 -8.98 19.86 -14.02
C GLU A 98 -10.07 19.72 -15.10
N ASP A 99 -9.64 19.52 -16.35
CA ASP A 99 -10.54 19.23 -17.46
C ASP A 99 -10.26 17.85 -18.03
N ILE A 100 -11.32 17.21 -18.53
CA ILE A 100 -11.25 15.93 -19.22
C ILE A 100 -11.42 16.17 -20.71
N PHE A 101 -10.51 15.60 -21.49
CA PHE A 101 -10.59 15.62 -22.94
C PHE A 101 -11.25 14.34 -23.44
N ILE A 102 -12.32 14.49 -24.22
CA ILE A 102 -13.06 13.37 -24.81
C ILE A 102 -13.25 13.60 -26.31
N SER A 103 -13.23 12.54 -27.12
CA SER A 103 -13.49 12.67 -28.56
C SER A 103 -14.93 13.10 -28.84
N LYS A 104 -15.13 14.02 -29.79
CA LYS A 104 -16.48 14.39 -30.31
C LYS A 104 -17.30 13.20 -30.80
N LYS A 105 -16.67 12.07 -31.16
CA LYS A 105 -17.38 10.86 -31.59
C LYS A 105 -18.03 10.11 -30.43
N GLU A 106 -17.59 10.37 -29.20
CA GLU A 106 -17.99 9.60 -28.01
C GLU A 106 -19.21 10.19 -27.30
N ILE A 107 -19.51 11.49 -27.49
CA ILE A 107 -20.69 12.15 -26.91
C ILE A 107 -21.33 13.15 -27.87
N LYS A 108 -22.64 13.39 -27.71
CA LYS A 108 -23.35 14.42 -28.48
C LYS A 108 -22.98 15.82 -27.98
N THR A 109 -22.32 16.62 -28.81
CA THR A 109 -21.83 17.97 -28.47
C THR A 109 -22.92 19.03 -28.31
N SER A 110 -24.16 18.74 -28.72
CA SER A 110 -25.30 19.66 -28.60
C SER A 110 -25.80 19.87 -27.16
N PHE A 111 -25.34 19.05 -26.22
CA PHE A 111 -25.71 19.13 -24.81
C PHE A 111 -24.55 19.66 -23.98
N LYS A 112 -24.88 20.31 -22.85
CA LYS A 112 -23.88 20.64 -21.83
C LYS A 112 -23.50 19.38 -21.06
N HIS A 113 -22.20 19.21 -20.82
CA HIS A 113 -21.65 18.09 -20.08
C HIS A 113 -20.68 18.56 -19.02
N TYR A 114 -20.58 17.81 -17.94
CA TYR A 114 -19.58 17.97 -16.89
C TYR A 114 -19.14 16.61 -16.36
N ALA A 115 -18.01 16.56 -15.69
CA ALA A 115 -17.48 15.34 -15.11
C ALA A 115 -17.50 15.39 -13.58
N LEU A 116 -17.64 14.22 -12.95
CA LEU A 116 -17.52 14.04 -11.51
C LEU A 116 -16.67 12.81 -11.20
N LYS A 117 -15.80 12.89 -10.20
CA LYS A 117 -15.04 11.75 -9.69
C LYS A 117 -15.88 10.98 -8.69
N VAL A 118 -16.00 9.66 -8.87
CA VAL A 118 -16.82 8.81 -8.02
C VAL A 118 -16.08 8.47 -6.73
N GLN A 119 -16.77 8.60 -5.59
CA GLN A 119 -16.30 8.12 -4.29
C GLN A 119 -17.32 7.16 -3.66
N GLY A 120 -16.91 5.91 -3.42
CA GLY A 120 -17.69 4.84 -2.82
C GLY A 120 -18.17 3.78 -3.81
N ASN A 121 -18.88 2.78 -3.28
CA ASN A 121 -19.16 1.51 -3.99
C ASN A 121 -20.64 1.26 -4.30
N SER A 122 -21.54 2.26 -4.29
CA SER A 122 -22.99 1.96 -4.45
C SER A 122 -23.44 1.65 -5.86
N MET A 123 -22.58 1.86 -6.86
CA MET A 123 -22.91 1.70 -8.27
C MET A 123 -22.06 0.61 -8.96
N VAL A 124 -21.47 -0.29 -8.17
CA VAL A 124 -20.54 -1.33 -8.64
C VAL A 124 -21.21 -2.33 -9.59
N ASP A 125 -22.50 -2.62 -9.40
CA ASP A 125 -23.26 -3.54 -10.27
C ASP A 125 -23.56 -2.90 -11.64
N GLU A 126 -23.45 -1.56 -11.76
CA GLU A 126 -23.45 -0.83 -13.06
C GLU A 126 -22.04 -0.66 -13.63
N GLY A 127 -21.04 -1.30 -13.03
CA GLY A 127 -19.65 -1.16 -13.43
C GLY A 127 -19.06 0.21 -13.15
N ILE A 128 -19.62 0.99 -12.21
CA ILE A 128 -19.09 2.26 -11.74
C ILE A 128 -18.41 2.03 -10.38
N PHE A 129 -17.09 2.12 -10.33
CA PHE A 129 -16.31 1.85 -9.12
C PHE A 129 -15.76 3.13 -8.50
N ASP A 130 -15.36 3.03 -7.24
CA ASP A 130 -14.60 4.07 -6.55
C ASP A 130 -13.37 4.51 -7.39
N GLY A 131 -13.21 5.83 -7.53
CA GLY A 131 -12.16 6.47 -8.31
C GLY A 131 -12.44 6.62 -9.80
N ASP A 132 -13.49 5.99 -10.35
CA ASP A 132 -13.87 6.20 -11.76
C ASP A 132 -14.35 7.65 -11.97
N ILE A 133 -14.24 8.17 -13.21
CA ILE A 133 -14.80 9.47 -13.58
C ILE A 133 -16.06 9.24 -14.41
N VAL A 134 -17.17 9.85 -14.01
CA VAL A 134 -18.42 9.82 -14.77
C VAL A 134 -18.63 11.12 -15.54
N ILE A 135 -18.99 11.01 -16.82
CA ILE A 135 -19.43 12.13 -17.64
C ILE A 135 -20.94 12.23 -17.54
N ILE A 136 -21.41 13.41 -17.14
CA ILE A 136 -22.81 13.74 -16.90
C ILE A 136 -23.30 14.65 -18.01
N ARG A 137 -24.45 14.31 -18.59
CA ARG A 137 -25.22 15.22 -19.42
C ARG A 137 -26.15 16.04 -18.54
N GLU A 138 -26.00 17.36 -18.55
CA GLU A 138 -26.82 18.27 -17.74
C GLU A 138 -28.27 18.26 -18.22
N GLN A 139 -29.20 17.89 -17.35
CA GLN A 139 -30.64 17.88 -17.62
C GLN A 139 -31.43 17.77 -16.31
N LYS A 140 -32.70 18.23 -16.32
CA LYS A 140 -33.60 18.27 -15.15
C LYS A 140 -34.54 17.08 -15.01
N HIS A 141 -34.58 16.21 -16.02
CA HIS A 141 -35.49 15.06 -16.06
C HIS A 141 -34.71 13.79 -16.35
N ALA A 142 -35.18 12.64 -15.87
CA ALA A 142 -34.58 11.34 -16.15
C ALA A 142 -35.68 10.27 -16.23
N GLU A 143 -35.42 9.25 -17.03
CA GLU A 143 -36.28 8.08 -17.18
C GLU A 143 -35.99 7.04 -16.09
N ASN A 144 -36.98 6.19 -15.81
CA ASN A 144 -36.83 5.13 -14.82
C ASN A 144 -35.68 4.17 -15.19
N GLY A 145 -34.81 3.90 -14.22
CA GLY A 145 -33.64 3.04 -14.39
C GLY A 145 -32.37 3.76 -14.85
N GLN A 146 -32.44 5.03 -15.22
CA GLN A 146 -31.25 5.82 -15.53
C GLN A 146 -30.44 6.13 -14.27
N THR A 147 -29.12 6.12 -14.41
CA THR A 147 -28.20 6.57 -13.35
C THR A 147 -28.08 8.09 -13.38
N VAL A 148 -28.43 8.74 -12.27
CA VAL A 148 -28.56 10.20 -12.17
C VAL A 148 -27.70 10.78 -11.06
N VAL A 149 -27.33 12.05 -11.25
CA VAL A 149 -26.91 12.93 -10.16
C VAL A 149 -28.18 13.48 -9.51
N ALA A 150 -28.51 12.95 -8.34
CA ALA A 150 -29.65 13.36 -7.53
C ALA A 150 -29.19 14.23 -6.37
N ILE A 151 -29.82 15.38 -6.18
CA ILE A 151 -29.67 16.21 -4.99
C ILE A 151 -30.81 15.86 -4.03
N ILE A 152 -30.44 15.49 -2.81
CA ILE A 152 -31.35 15.12 -1.71
C ILE A 152 -30.91 15.78 -0.41
N ASP A 153 -31.80 15.88 0.58
CA ASP A 153 -31.58 16.28 1.98
C ASP A 153 -30.41 17.27 2.25
N ASN A 154 -30.71 18.54 2.54
CA ASN A 154 -29.70 19.58 2.79
C ASN A 154 -28.70 19.76 1.62
N ASN A 155 -29.20 19.69 0.38
CA ASN A 155 -28.45 20.00 -0.83
C ASN A 155 -27.28 19.04 -1.16
N ALA A 156 -27.35 17.81 -0.66
CA ALA A 156 -26.28 16.85 -0.80
C ALA A 156 -26.46 15.96 -2.05
N ALA A 157 -25.37 15.74 -2.79
CA ALA A 157 -25.39 15.06 -4.08
C ALA A 157 -25.10 13.55 -3.96
N THR A 158 -25.82 12.72 -4.72
CA THR A 158 -25.57 11.27 -4.81
C THR A 158 -25.77 10.73 -6.21
N LEU A 159 -25.05 9.64 -6.52
CA LEU A 159 -25.21 8.86 -7.76
C LEU A 159 -26.08 7.63 -7.50
N LYS A 160 -27.25 7.52 -8.14
CA LYS A 160 -28.20 6.41 -7.98
C LYS A 160 -29.02 6.15 -9.25
N LYS A 161 -29.62 4.96 -9.37
CA LYS A 161 -30.71 4.75 -10.34
C LYS A 161 -31.99 5.37 -9.84
N ILE A 162 -32.64 6.20 -10.66
CA ILE A 162 -33.92 6.81 -10.29
C ILE A 162 -35.11 5.99 -10.80
N TYR A 163 -36.13 5.85 -9.96
CA TYR A 163 -37.43 5.31 -10.33
C TYR A 163 -38.53 6.19 -9.76
N LYS A 164 -39.35 6.75 -10.63
CA LYS A 164 -40.55 7.50 -10.27
C LYS A 164 -41.68 6.51 -9.95
N GLU A 165 -42.12 6.49 -8.70
CA GLU A 165 -43.28 5.75 -8.19
C GLU A 165 -44.47 6.70 -8.02
N LYS A 166 -45.68 6.17 -7.78
CA LYS A 166 -46.94 6.98 -7.77
C LYS A 166 -46.92 8.19 -6.83
N LYS A 167 -46.20 8.13 -5.71
CA LYS A 167 -46.17 9.18 -4.66
C LYS A 167 -44.76 9.63 -4.26
N ARG A 168 -43.71 9.07 -4.87
CA ARG A 168 -42.32 9.28 -4.43
C ARG A 168 -41.32 8.86 -5.51
N PHE A 169 -40.07 9.22 -5.32
CA PHE A 169 -38.92 8.69 -6.04
C PHE A 169 -38.20 7.64 -5.21
N ARG A 170 -37.79 6.56 -5.87
CA ARG A 170 -36.86 5.56 -5.35
C ARG A 170 -35.50 5.78 -6.01
N LEU A 171 -34.49 6.11 -5.20
CA LEU A 171 -33.09 6.19 -5.57
C LEU A 171 -32.42 4.87 -5.19
N GLN A 172 -32.26 4.01 -6.17
CA GLN A 172 -31.75 2.65 -6.02
C GLN A 172 -30.22 2.63 -6.20
N PRO A 173 -29.45 2.16 -5.21
CA PRO A 173 -28.06 1.80 -5.44
C PRO A 173 -27.99 0.59 -6.37
N ALA A 174 -27.01 0.58 -7.26
CA ALA A 174 -26.60 -0.62 -7.98
C ALA A 174 -25.48 -1.32 -7.19
N ASN A 175 -25.85 -1.75 -5.99
CA ASN A 175 -25.04 -2.58 -5.09
C ASN A 175 -26.01 -3.34 -4.19
N GLN A 176 -26.00 -4.67 -4.28
CA GLN A 176 -26.89 -5.56 -3.52
C GLN A 176 -26.78 -5.41 -1.99
N SER A 177 -25.64 -4.96 -1.47
CA SER A 177 -25.43 -4.78 -0.02
C SER A 177 -25.99 -3.45 0.52
N MET A 178 -26.66 -2.63 -0.30
CA MET A 178 -27.13 -1.29 0.08
C MET A 178 -28.64 -1.13 -0.11
N LEU A 179 -29.29 -0.45 0.82
CA LEU A 179 -30.73 -0.21 0.78
C LEU A 179 -31.09 1.01 -0.11
N PRO A 180 -32.24 0.98 -0.81
CA PRO A 180 -32.74 2.12 -1.57
C PRO A 180 -33.15 3.30 -0.68
N LEU A 181 -33.02 4.51 -1.22
CA LEU A 181 -33.52 5.73 -0.60
C LEU A 181 -34.86 6.11 -1.23
N PHE A 182 -35.83 6.48 -0.40
CA PHE A 182 -37.15 6.92 -0.85
C PHE A 182 -37.39 8.37 -0.45
N ARG A 183 -37.74 9.23 -1.41
CA ARG A 183 -37.98 10.66 -1.18
C ARG A 183 -39.19 11.13 -1.98
N GLU A 184 -39.98 12.05 -1.43
CA GLU A 184 -41.13 12.63 -2.14
C GLU A 184 -40.67 13.51 -3.30
N GLU A 185 -39.59 14.26 -3.08
CA GLU A 185 -38.96 15.15 -4.06
C GLU A 185 -37.49 14.81 -4.25
N VAL A 186 -37.02 14.89 -5.50
CA VAL A 186 -35.61 14.73 -5.89
C VAL A 186 -35.32 15.73 -6.99
N GLU A 187 -34.25 16.50 -6.85
CA GLU A 187 -33.74 17.32 -7.94
C GLU A 187 -32.72 16.52 -8.77
N VAL A 188 -32.97 16.39 -10.08
CA VAL A 188 -32.03 15.77 -11.03
C VAL A 188 -31.16 16.86 -11.63
N ARG A 189 -29.84 16.74 -11.49
CA ARG A 189 -28.84 17.65 -12.09
C ARG A 189 -28.20 17.10 -13.37
N GLY A 190 -28.47 15.85 -13.70
CA GLY A 190 -28.03 15.23 -14.95
C GLY A 190 -28.07 13.72 -14.91
N ILE A 191 -27.77 13.11 -16.07
CA ILE A 191 -27.68 11.65 -16.23
C ILE A 191 -26.26 11.24 -16.60
N VAL A 192 -25.82 10.09 -16.09
CA VAL A 192 -24.54 9.49 -16.49
C VAL A 192 -24.65 8.99 -17.92
N ILE A 193 -23.79 9.48 -18.80
CA ILE A 193 -23.74 9.05 -20.21
C ILE A 193 -22.49 8.23 -20.53
N LYS A 194 -21.44 8.36 -19.71
CA LYS A 194 -20.19 7.63 -19.91
C LYS A 194 -19.43 7.48 -18.60
N VAL A 195 -18.73 6.35 -18.47
CA VAL A 195 -17.74 6.10 -17.42
C VAL A 195 -16.37 6.10 -18.08
N ILE A 196 -15.47 6.94 -17.59
CA ILE A 196 -14.07 6.95 -17.97
C ILE A 196 -13.32 6.28 -16.82
N ARG A 197 -12.71 5.15 -17.15
CA ARG A 197 -11.81 4.45 -16.26
C ARG A 197 -10.41 4.62 -16.81
N ASN A 198 -9.57 5.34 -16.08
CA ASN A 198 -8.17 5.42 -16.41
C ASN A 198 -7.49 4.10 -16.00
N LEU A 199 -7.50 3.12 -16.92
CA LEU A 199 -6.88 1.81 -16.70
C LEU A 199 -5.36 1.93 -16.56
N GLU A 200 -4.75 2.96 -17.14
CA GLU A 200 -3.32 3.26 -16.98
C GLU A 200 -3.02 3.79 -15.58
N GLU A 201 -3.89 4.65 -15.01
CA GLU A 201 -3.80 5.02 -13.59
C GLU A 201 -4.05 3.83 -12.68
N LYS A 202 -5.04 2.96 -12.92
CA LYS A 202 -5.25 1.76 -12.07
C LYS A 202 -4.07 0.77 -12.13
N ASN A 203 -3.39 0.66 -13.26
CA ASN A 203 -2.19 -0.16 -13.41
C ASN A 203 -0.96 0.51 -12.78
N GLN A 204 -0.80 1.83 -12.91
CA GLN A 204 0.28 2.58 -12.24
C GLN A 204 0.09 2.65 -10.71
N ILE A 205 -1.12 2.93 -10.22
CA ILE A 205 -1.50 2.99 -8.80
C ILE A 205 -1.22 1.67 -8.09
N ASN A 206 -1.34 0.54 -8.80
CA ASN A 206 -1.07 -0.78 -8.24
C ASN A 206 0.40 -1.23 -8.34
N THR A 207 1.27 -0.47 -9.03
CA THR A 207 2.69 -0.79 -9.05
C THR A 207 3.31 -0.60 -7.67
N PHE A 208 4.28 -1.45 -7.35
CA PHE A 208 5.04 -1.33 -6.09
C PHE A 208 5.70 0.04 -5.96
N SER A 209 6.30 0.55 -7.03
CA SER A 209 6.99 1.86 -7.06
C SER A 209 6.04 3.01 -6.71
N TYR A 210 4.82 3.02 -7.26
CA TYR A 210 3.80 4.01 -6.88
C TYR A 210 3.38 3.90 -5.41
N LYS A 211 3.04 2.69 -4.94
CA LYS A 211 2.64 2.47 -3.53
C LYS A 211 3.74 2.93 -2.57
N LYS A 212 4.99 2.62 -2.88
CA LYS A 212 6.17 3.06 -2.16
C LYS A 212 6.26 4.59 -2.12
N GLN A 213 6.16 5.26 -3.26
CA GLN A 213 6.24 6.72 -3.32
C GLN A 213 5.07 7.40 -2.58
N ALA A 214 3.85 6.90 -2.77
CA ALA A 214 2.65 7.40 -2.11
C ALA A 214 2.76 7.28 -0.58
N PHE A 215 3.20 6.11 -0.09
CA PHE A 215 3.40 5.88 1.33
C PHE A 215 4.50 6.79 1.90
N LEU A 216 5.66 6.89 1.23
CA LEU A 216 6.75 7.78 1.65
C LEU A 216 6.31 9.25 1.72
N ASN A 217 5.50 9.71 0.76
CA ASN A 217 4.95 11.07 0.75
C ASN A 217 3.98 11.28 1.93
N GLN A 218 3.12 10.31 2.23
CA GLN A 218 2.17 10.36 3.34
C GLN A 218 2.89 10.51 4.71
N ILE A 219 3.97 9.75 4.89
CA ILE A 219 4.74 9.75 6.14
C ILE A 219 5.86 10.78 6.17
N LYS A 220 6.07 11.58 5.10
CA LYS A 220 7.06 12.65 5.10
C LYS A 220 6.74 13.68 6.18
N SER A 221 7.77 14.16 6.89
CA SER A 221 7.61 15.26 7.83
C SER A 221 7.14 16.51 7.09
N SER A 222 6.08 17.15 7.58
CA SER A 222 5.61 18.47 7.09
C SER A 222 6.40 19.62 7.72
N ASN A 223 7.15 19.38 8.79
CA ASN A 223 7.97 20.38 9.45
C ASN A 223 9.38 20.38 8.85
N GLN A 224 9.75 21.47 8.16
CA GLN A 224 11.05 21.67 7.54
C GLN A 224 12.21 21.71 8.57
N ASN A 225 11.91 22.05 9.82
CA ASN A 225 12.89 22.12 10.92
C ASN A 225 12.97 20.80 11.72
N SER A 226 12.21 19.77 11.34
CA SER A 226 12.25 18.47 12.02
C SER A 226 13.51 17.71 11.62
N ILE A 227 14.30 17.28 12.60
CA ILE A 227 15.42 16.34 12.41
C ILE A 227 14.94 15.00 11.82
N ASN A 228 13.71 14.60 12.13
CA ASN A 228 13.13 13.37 11.58
C ASN A 228 12.56 13.64 10.18
N LYS A 229 13.15 13.00 9.16
CA LYS A 229 12.69 13.03 7.75
C LYS A 229 11.26 12.47 7.60
N TYR A 230 10.94 11.43 8.37
CA TYR A 230 9.65 10.73 8.32
C TYR A 230 8.95 10.72 9.69
N LYS A 231 7.62 10.77 9.68
CA LYS A 231 6.73 10.56 10.82
C LYS A 231 6.85 9.12 11.31
N ARG A 232 6.64 8.91 12.61
CA ARG A 232 6.56 7.57 13.20
C ARG A 232 5.36 6.80 12.64
N VAL A 233 5.59 5.56 12.23
CA VAL A 233 4.56 4.64 11.74
C VAL A 233 4.24 3.60 12.82
N THR A 234 3.01 3.54 13.31
CA THR A 234 2.59 2.64 14.39
C THR A 234 1.48 1.69 13.97
N GLU A 235 1.83 0.68 13.19
CA GLU A 235 0.89 -0.31 12.63
C GLU A 235 0.71 -1.57 13.50
N THR A 236 1.61 -1.80 14.44
CA THR A 236 1.68 -3.02 15.23
C THR A 236 0.88 -2.90 16.54
N PRO A 237 0.16 -3.95 16.96
CA PRO A 237 -0.60 -3.95 18.21
C PRO A 237 0.30 -4.11 19.43
N ILE A 238 1.45 -4.77 19.28
CA ILE A 238 2.44 -4.97 20.32
C ILE A 238 3.43 -3.79 20.40
N ARG A 239 3.81 -3.41 21.62
CA ARG A 239 4.97 -2.54 21.87
C ARG A 239 6.21 -3.42 21.85
N TYR A 240 7.25 -3.07 21.12
CA TYR A 240 8.50 -3.86 21.09
C TYR A 240 9.72 -2.95 21.20
N ALA A 241 10.77 -3.41 21.90
CA ALA A 241 12.00 -2.63 22.02
C ALA A 241 12.78 -2.65 20.70
N GLY A 242 13.64 -1.67 20.47
CA GLY A 242 14.32 -1.49 19.18
C GLY A 242 13.57 -0.58 18.20
N GLY A 243 12.28 -0.35 18.42
CA GLY A 243 11.59 0.90 18.05
C GLY A 243 11.63 1.30 16.57
N LYS A 244 11.76 0.35 15.64
CA LYS A 244 11.88 0.60 14.19
C LYS A 244 10.67 1.27 13.53
N SER A 245 9.60 1.54 14.29
CA SER A 245 8.52 2.47 13.88
C SER A 245 9.00 3.85 13.40
N LEU A 246 10.16 4.33 13.86
CA LEU A 246 10.80 5.55 13.36
C LEU A 246 11.67 5.30 12.10
N GLY A 247 12.14 4.07 11.91
CA GLY A 247 12.98 3.66 10.78
C GLY A 247 12.18 3.26 9.53
N VAL A 248 10.84 3.11 9.62
CA VAL A 248 9.99 2.66 8.50
C VAL A 248 10.26 3.44 7.22
N GLY A 249 10.21 4.77 7.25
CA GLY A 249 10.40 5.56 6.02
C GLY A 249 11.81 5.41 5.42
N PHE A 250 12.84 5.34 6.27
CA PHE A 250 14.22 5.16 5.81
C PHE A 250 14.44 3.79 5.17
N ILE A 251 13.86 2.74 5.74
CA ILE A 251 14.00 1.38 5.18
C ILE A 251 13.17 1.24 3.91
N VAL A 252 11.93 1.75 3.89
CA VAL A 252 11.07 1.71 2.70
C VAL A 252 11.72 2.45 1.53
N GLU A 253 12.38 3.58 1.78
CA GLU A 253 13.13 4.31 0.75
C GLU A 253 14.21 3.45 0.08
N LEU A 254 14.88 2.59 0.85
CA LEU A 254 15.96 1.71 0.40
C LEU A 254 15.47 0.38 -0.23
N LEU A 255 14.18 0.03 -0.13
CA LEU A 255 13.66 -1.21 -0.70
C LEU A 255 13.82 -1.23 -2.23
N PRO A 256 14.27 -2.32 -2.85
CA PRO A 256 14.27 -2.44 -4.31
C PRO A 256 12.83 -2.50 -4.86
N ASP A 257 12.61 -1.95 -6.06
CA ASP A 257 11.27 -1.83 -6.64
C ASP A 257 10.72 -3.15 -7.22
N ASN A 258 11.57 -4.16 -7.39
CA ASN A 258 11.25 -5.44 -8.03
C ASN A 258 10.95 -6.58 -7.04
N ILE A 259 10.88 -6.31 -5.73
CA ILE A 259 10.58 -7.33 -4.72
C ILE A 259 9.06 -7.53 -4.58
N LYS A 260 8.64 -8.77 -4.32
CA LYS A 260 7.24 -9.12 -4.04
C LYS A 260 7.02 -9.63 -2.62
N LYS A 261 8.12 -10.01 -1.94
CA LYS A 261 8.12 -10.67 -0.65
C LYS A 261 9.35 -10.26 0.14
N ILE A 262 9.21 -10.16 1.45
CA ILE A 262 10.31 -9.99 2.41
C ILE A 262 10.41 -11.23 3.28
N ILE A 263 11.61 -11.76 3.41
CA ILE A 263 11.96 -12.72 4.45
C ILE A 263 12.58 -11.94 5.61
N SER A 264 12.00 -12.05 6.81
CA SER A 264 12.53 -11.41 8.02
C SER A 264 13.01 -12.47 9.01
N PRO A 265 14.32 -12.75 9.10
CA PRO A 265 14.86 -13.72 10.05
C PRO A 265 14.77 -13.30 11.52
N PHE A 266 14.50 -12.01 11.77
CA PHE A 266 14.48 -11.39 13.10
C PHE A 266 13.24 -10.51 13.24
N PHE A 267 12.07 -11.14 13.19
CA PHE A 267 10.78 -10.46 13.08
C PHE A 267 10.49 -9.56 14.29
N GLY A 268 10.77 -10.03 15.51
CA GLY A 268 10.56 -9.26 16.72
C GLY A 268 9.17 -8.62 16.81
N GLY A 269 9.14 -7.28 16.81
CA GLY A 269 7.92 -6.49 16.85
C GLY A 269 7.26 -6.21 15.50
N GLY A 270 7.88 -6.57 14.38
CA GLY A 270 7.29 -6.48 13.03
C GLY A 270 7.02 -5.07 12.50
N SER A 271 7.63 -4.01 13.05
CA SER A 271 7.26 -2.62 12.69
C SER A 271 7.48 -2.30 11.20
N ILE A 272 8.54 -2.84 10.60
CA ILE A 272 8.88 -2.61 9.19
C ILE A 272 8.03 -3.51 8.31
N GLU A 273 7.99 -4.79 8.67
CA GLU A 273 7.33 -5.86 7.95
C GLU A 273 5.82 -5.60 7.82
N ILE A 274 5.16 -5.27 8.93
CA ILE A 274 3.72 -4.96 8.93
C ILE A 274 3.44 -3.69 8.11
N ALA A 275 4.30 -2.67 8.19
CA ALA A 275 4.13 -1.47 7.37
C ALA A 275 4.29 -1.77 5.87
N CYS A 276 5.29 -2.57 5.51
CA CYS A 276 5.52 -3.02 4.13
C CYS A 276 4.34 -3.86 3.60
N ASN A 277 3.77 -4.74 4.42
CA ASN A 277 2.60 -5.51 4.03
C ASN A 277 1.38 -4.62 3.78
N LYS A 278 1.02 -3.79 4.77
CA LYS A 278 -0.19 -2.97 4.71
C LYS A 278 -0.16 -1.90 3.62
N HIS A 279 1.00 -1.25 3.45
CA HIS A 279 1.10 -0.07 2.58
C HIS A 279 1.69 -0.37 1.21
N LEU A 280 2.53 -1.42 1.10
CA LEU A 280 3.17 -1.77 -0.18
C LEU A 280 2.61 -3.06 -0.78
N GLY A 281 1.87 -3.86 -0.01
CA GLY A 281 1.30 -5.14 -0.46
C GLY A 281 2.32 -6.27 -0.55
N LEU A 282 3.46 -6.17 0.16
CA LEU A 282 4.47 -7.23 0.18
C LEU A 282 4.02 -8.43 1.01
N GLU A 283 4.27 -9.64 0.48
CA GLU A 283 4.17 -10.86 1.28
C GLU A 283 5.28 -10.88 2.32
N ILE A 284 4.97 -11.30 3.55
CA ILE A 284 5.95 -11.36 4.65
C ILE A 284 6.08 -12.79 5.14
N LYS A 285 7.32 -13.30 5.15
CA LYS A 285 7.68 -14.49 5.93
C LYS A 285 8.57 -14.07 7.10
N GLY A 286 7.96 -13.97 8.27
CA GLY A 286 8.63 -13.58 9.50
C GLY A 286 9.12 -14.79 10.28
N TYR A 287 10.24 -14.62 10.97
CA TYR A 287 10.80 -15.63 11.85
C TYR A 287 11.38 -15.00 13.10
N ASP A 288 11.27 -15.73 14.20
CA ASP A 288 11.96 -15.36 15.44
C ASP A 288 12.36 -16.64 16.17
N ILE A 289 13.43 -16.57 16.97
CA ILE A 289 13.86 -17.68 17.81
C ILE A 289 13.01 -17.81 19.08
N PHE A 290 12.27 -16.76 19.44
CA PHE A 290 11.48 -16.75 20.66
C PHE A 290 10.05 -17.25 20.39
N ASP A 291 9.84 -18.53 20.70
CA ASP A 291 8.60 -19.28 20.50
C ASP A 291 7.36 -18.63 21.12
N ILE A 292 7.45 -18.03 22.31
CA ILE A 292 6.32 -17.35 22.96
C ILE A 292 5.87 -16.12 22.15
N LEU A 293 6.81 -15.35 21.58
CA LEU A 293 6.50 -14.22 20.71
C LEU A 293 5.89 -14.71 19.38
N VAL A 294 6.44 -15.78 18.81
CA VAL A 294 5.87 -16.41 17.60
C VAL A 294 4.44 -16.88 17.86
N ASN A 295 4.18 -17.52 19.00
CA ASN A 295 2.84 -17.92 19.42
C ASN A 295 1.90 -16.72 19.53
N TYR A 296 2.35 -15.61 20.15
CA TYR A 296 1.57 -14.38 20.21
C TYR A 296 1.19 -13.88 18.81
N TRP A 297 2.15 -13.79 17.89
CA TRP A 297 1.91 -13.32 16.54
C TRP A 297 0.94 -14.20 15.77
N ASN A 298 1.07 -15.53 15.89
CA ASN A 298 0.16 -16.47 15.26
C ASN A 298 -1.27 -16.30 15.78
N VAL A 299 -1.47 -16.13 17.08
CA VAL A 299 -2.80 -15.84 17.64
C VAL A 299 -3.31 -14.46 17.20
N GLN A 300 -2.44 -13.44 17.22
CA GLN A 300 -2.79 -12.06 16.85
C GLN A 300 -3.22 -11.94 15.37
N ILE A 301 -2.58 -12.68 14.46
CA ILE A 301 -2.89 -12.65 13.02
C ILE A 301 -4.16 -13.44 12.74
N ASN A 302 -4.31 -14.64 13.32
CA ASN A 302 -5.39 -15.55 12.95
C ASN A 302 -6.67 -15.35 13.76
N GLU A 303 -6.57 -14.90 15.02
CA GLU A 303 -7.70 -14.84 15.95
C GLU A 303 -7.73 -13.53 16.79
N PRO A 304 -7.61 -12.33 16.16
CA PRO A 304 -7.50 -11.05 16.87
C PRO A 304 -8.69 -10.76 17.80
N GLU A 305 -9.91 -11.10 17.39
CA GLU A 305 -11.13 -10.88 18.20
C GLU A 305 -11.15 -11.77 19.45
N LYS A 306 -10.73 -13.04 19.32
CA LYS A 306 -10.66 -13.96 20.46
C LYS A 306 -9.56 -13.54 21.44
N LEU A 307 -8.42 -13.08 20.92
CA LEU A 307 -7.35 -12.53 21.74
C LEU A 307 -7.82 -11.27 22.48
N PHE A 308 -8.53 -10.36 21.81
CA PHE A 308 -9.15 -9.20 22.43
C PHE A 308 -10.13 -9.58 23.56
N LYS A 309 -11.01 -10.56 23.32
CA LYS A 309 -11.94 -11.05 24.34
C LYS A 309 -11.19 -11.57 25.56
N LYS A 310 -10.13 -12.37 25.35
CA LYS A 310 -9.29 -12.90 26.42
C LYS A 310 -8.57 -11.79 27.20
N LEU A 311 -8.01 -10.81 26.50
CA LEU A 311 -7.34 -9.67 27.12
C LEU A 311 -8.29 -8.78 27.91
N SER A 312 -9.57 -8.70 27.51
CA SER A 312 -10.61 -7.94 28.20
C SER A 312 -10.96 -8.52 29.58
N GLU A 313 -10.64 -9.80 29.83
CA GLU A 313 -10.82 -10.44 31.13
C GLU A 313 -9.81 -9.93 32.18
N PHE A 314 -8.67 -9.36 31.75
CA PHE A 314 -7.65 -8.88 32.68
C PHE A 314 -7.95 -7.48 33.21
N ASN A 315 -7.86 -7.33 34.53
CA ASN A 315 -7.81 -6.01 35.17
C ASN A 315 -6.35 -5.52 35.21
N PRO A 316 -5.99 -4.39 34.56
CA PRO A 316 -4.62 -3.89 34.47
C PRO A 316 -4.14 -3.30 35.81
N ASN A 317 -3.85 -4.15 36.79
CA ASN A 317 -3.36 -3.75 38.10
C ASN A 317 -2.11 -4.57 38.49
N GLN A 318 -1.47 -4.18 39.59
CA GLN A 318 -0.23 -4.80 40.06
C GLN A 318 -0.41 -6.29 40.41
N THR A 319 -1.55 -6.66 41.00
CA THR A 319 -1.86 -8.03 41.42
C THR A 319 -2.00 -8.96 40.21
N THR A 320 -2.84 -8.59 39.24
CA THR A 320 -3.02 -9.32 37.98
C THR A 320 -1.69 -9.44 37.25
N TYR A 321 -0.91 -8.36 37.17
CA TYR A 321 0.40 -8.39 36.52
C TYR A 321 1.36 -9.38 37.18
N LYS A 322 1.40 -9.43 38.52
CA LYS A 322 2.24 -10.38 39.26
C LYS A 322 1.81 -11.84 38.99
N GLN A 323 0.51 -12.10 38.97
CA GLN A 323 -0.04 -13.42 38.65
C GLN A 323 0.30 -13.85 37.22
N VAL A 324 0.04 -12.96 36.23
CA VAL A 324 0.37 -13.21 34.82
C VAL A 324 1.87 -13.46 34.64
N LYS A 325 2.72 -12.66 35.29
CA LYS A 325 4.18 -12.80 35.24
C LYS A 325 4.63 -14.17 35.79
N GLU A 326 4.05 -14.63 36.89
CA GLU A 326 4.40 -15.93 37.47
C GLU A 326 3.96 -17.09 36.57
N SER A 327 2.75 -17.02 35.99
CA SER A 327 2.29 -18.02 35.01
C SER A 327 3.22 -18.12 33.80
N LEU A 328 3.62 -16.96 33.23
CA LEU A 328 4.59 -16.93 32.13
C LEU A 328 5.95 -17.49 32.53
N LYS A 329 6.42 -17.21 33.75
CA LYS A 329 7.70 -17.71 34.24
C LYS A 329 7.69 -19.23 34.37
N ARG A 330 6.60 -19.81 34.90
CA ARG A 330 6.42 -21.28 34.97
C ARG A 330 6.35 -21.92 33.59
N HIS A 331 5.68 -21.27 32.63
CA HIS A 331 5.68 -21.72 31.24
C HIS A 331 7.08 -21.71 30.63
N TRP A 332 7.78 -20.59 30.75
CA TRP A 332 9.13 -20.40 30.21
C TRP A 332 10.13 -21.42 30.75
N LYS A 333 10.02 -21.78 32.04
CA LYS A 333 10.85 -22.81 32.66
C LYS A 333 10.44 -24.25 32.33
N GLY A 334 9.37 -24.45 31.57
CA GLY A 334 8.82 -25.78 31.27
C GLY A 334 8.04 -26.43 32.42
N GLU A 335 7.83 -25.72 33.55
CA GLU A 335 7.14 -26.25 34.73
C GLU A 335 5.63 -26.42 34.50
N LYS A 336 5.02 -25.57 33.66
CA LYS A 336 3.59 -25.67 33.31
C LYS A 336 3.32 -25.10 31.91
N LYS A 337 3.02 -25.96 30.95
CA LYS A 337 2.65 -25.52 29.60
C LYS A 337 1.29 -24.81 29.62
N MET A 338 1.19 -23.72 28.87
CA MET A 338 -0.02 -22.91 28.75
C MET A 338 -0.66 -23.16 27.39
N PRO A 339 -2.00 -23.16 27.27
CA PRO A 339 -2.67 -23.14 25.97
C PRO A 339 -2.24 -21.93 25.13
N SER A 340 -2.24 -22.07 23.81
CA SER A 340 -1.75 -21.06 22.86
C SER A 340 -2.39 -19.67 23.06
N MET A 341 -3.72 -19.62 23.15
CA MET A 341 -4.48 -18.38 23.38
C MET A 341 -4.14 -17.73 24.72
N ASP A 342 -4.03 -18.52 25.80
CA ASP A 342 -3.68 -18.01 27.12
C ASP A 342 -2.25 -17.47 27.15
N LEU A 343 -1.32 -18.20 26.52
CA LEU A 343 0.08 -17.80 26.41
C LEU A 343 0.22 -16.48 25.66
N ALA A 344 -0.49 -16.32 24.54
CA ALA A 344 -0.52 -15.08 23.76
C ALA A 344 -1.07 -13.91 24.58
N ALA A 345 -2.21 -14.10 25.26
CA ALA A 345 -2.82 -13.07 26.08
C ALA A 345 -1.93 -12.66 27.27
N HIS A 346 -1.34 -13.64 27.96
CA HIS A 346 -0.42 -13.38 29.07
C HIS A 346 0.84 -12.67 28.59
N TYR A 347 1.44 -13.12 27.48
CA TYR A 347 2.61 -12.49 26.89
C TYR A 347 2.32 -11.03 26.53
N TYR A 348 1.24 -10.76 25.79
CA TYR A 348 0.84 -9.41 25.44
C TYR A 348 0.64 -8.55 26.68
N PHE A 349 -0.15 -9.03 27.66
CA PHE A 349 -0.41 -8.30 28.90
C PHE A 349 0.87 -7.96 29.66
N ASN A 350 1.74 -8.95 29.91
CA ASN A 350 2.99 -8.72 30.61
C ASN A 350 3.92 -7.79 29.83
N HIS A 351 4.14 -8.07 28.55
CA HIS A 351 5.09 -7.34 27.72
C HIS A 351 4.66 -5.89 27.52
N ASN A 352 3.41 -5.65 27.13
CA ASN A 352 2.91 -4.31 26.81
C ASN A 352 2.68 -3.44 28.05
N LEU A 353 2.47 -4.01 29.23
CA LEU A 353 2.32 -3.24 30.47
C LEU A 353 3.65 -3.02 31.20
N SER A 354 4.75 -3.58 30.68
CA SER A 354 6.08 -3.40 31.25
C SER A 354 6.68 -2.01 31.00
N TYR A 355 7.51 -1.56 31.95
CA TYR A 355 8.43 -0.44 31.79
C TYR A 355 9.57 -0.84 30.85
N GLY A 356 9.60 -0.21 29.68
CA GLY A 356 10.27 -0.80 28.52
C GLY A 356 9.52 -2.10 28.14
N PRO A 357 8.99 -2.21 26.92
CA PRO A 357 8.34 -3.46 26.51
C PRO A 357 9.33 -4.61 26.67
N GLY A 358 9.02 -5.56 27.54
CA GLY A 358 9.99 -6.55 27.99
C GLY A 358 9.32 -7.77 28.62
N PHE A 359 9.82 -8.94 28.25
CA PHE A 359 9.33 -10.22 28.76
C PHE A 359 9.76 -10.43 30.22
N LEU A 360 8.80 -10.82 31.07
CA LEU A 360 8.96 -10.89 32.53
C LEU A 360 9.48 -9.58 33.13
N GLY A 361 9.04 -8.46 32.56
CA GLY A 361 9.44 -7.11 32.95
C GLY A 361 8.90 -6.65 34.31
N TRP A 362 8.98 -5.33 34.52
CA TRP A 362 8.39 -4.65 35.67
C TRP A 362 7.20 -3.83 35.20
N PRO A 363 6.06 -3.84 35.91
CA PRO A 363 4.89 -3.11 35.46
C PRO A 363 5.14 -1.60 35.49
N SER A 364 4.54 -0.89 34.54
CA SER A 364 4.57 0.56 34.47
C SER A 364 3.21 1.13 34.84
N ARG A 365 3.19 2.05 35.82
CA ARG A 365 1.97 2.76 36.25
C ARG A 365 1.21 3.42 35.10
N ILE A 366 1.94 3.90 34.08
CA ILE A 366 1.35 4.53 32.89
C ILE A 366 0.48 3.53 32.12
N TYR A 367 0.97 2.30 31.94
CA TYR A 367 0.29 1.26 31.14
C TYR A 367 -0.71 0.43 31.96
N LEU A 368 -0.61 0.45 33.28
CA LEU A 368 -1.65 -0.06 34.18
C LEU A 368 -2.91 0.83 34.25
N ASN A 369 -2.89 2.02 33.63
CA ASN A 369 -4.11 2.82 33.54
C ASN A 369 -5.17 2.09 32.70
N LYS A 370 -6.39 1.93 33.26
CA LYS A 370 -7.49 1.18 32.64
C LYS A 370 -7.90 1.69 31.27
N ASP A 371 -8.04 3.00 31.11
CA ASP A 371 -8.46 3.58 29.83
C ASP A 371 -7.39 3.44 28.75
N ARG A 372 -6.12 3.58 29.14
CA ARG A 372 -5.00 3.30 28.25
C ARG A 372 -4.98 1.83 27.86
N TYR A 373 -5.16 0.91 28.80
CA TYR A 373 -5.20 -0.52 28.51
C TYR A 373 -6.34 -0.87 27.54
N LYS A 374 -7.55 -0.34 27.76
CA LYS A 374 -8.68 -0.48 26.84
C LYS A 374 -8.30 -0.03 25.41
N LYS A 375 -7.74 1.17 25.26
CA LYS A 375 -7.28 1.67 23.94
C LYS A 375 -6.19 0.78 23.31
N MET A 376 -5.36 0.13 24.12
CA MET A 376 -4.33 -0.78 23.61
C MET A 376 -4.91 -2.09 23.10
N ILE A 377 -5.88 -2.69 23.80
CA ILE A 377 -6.51 -3.95 23.35
C ILE A 377 -7.46 -3.71 22.16
N GLU A 378 -8.02 -2.52 22.01
CA GLU A 378 -8.74 -2.14 20.77
C GLU A 378 -7.85 -2.24 19.52
N LYS A 379 -6.55 -1.94 19.64
CA LYS A 379 -5.60 -2.15 18.53
C LYS A 379 -5.39 -3.63 18.21
N VAL A 380 -5.49 -4.52 19.21
CA VAL A 380 -5.45 -5.97 19.01
C VAL A 380 -6.66 -6.42 18.20
N ARG A 381 -7.86 -5.94 18.55
CA ARG A 381 -9.10 -6.26 17.84
C ARG A 381 -9.09 -5.80 16.39
N ASN A 382 -8.66 -4.56 16.16
CA ASN A 382 -8.72 -3.91 14.85
C ASN A 382 -7.52 -4.24 13.95
N PHE A 383 -6.62 -5.13 14.41
CA PHE A 383 -5.48 -5.54 13.62
C PHE A 383 -5.91 -6.53 12.54
N SER A 384 -5.59 -6.21 11.28
CA SER A 384 -5.84 -7.07 10.13
C SER A 384 -4.68 -6.97 9.14
N THR A 385 -4.27 -8.12 8.62
CA THR A 385 -3.19 -8.30 7.64
C THR A 385 -3.47 -9.54 6.80
N SER A 386 -2.98 -9.58 5.57
CA SER A 386 -3.04 -10.76 4.69
C SER A 386 -1.66 -11.06 4.13
N GLY A 387 -1.36 -12.34 3.85
CA GLY A 387 -0.06 -12.73 3.29
C GLY A 387 1.12 -12.58 4.27
N ILE A 388 0.87 -12.74 5.57
CA ILE A 388 1.91 -12.78 6.61
C ILE A 388 1.90 -14.16 7.27
N ASP A 389 3.08 -14.75 7.40
CA ASP A 389 3.30 -16.04 8.07
C ASP A 389 4.51 -15.91 9.00
N ILE A 390 4.37 -16.29 10.27
CA ILE A 390 5.39 -16.11 11.31
C ILE A 390 5.72 -17.44 11.98
N LYS A 391 7.00 -17.83 11.93
CA LYS A 391 7.45 -19.16 12.39
C LYS A 391 8.64 -19.09 13.32
N CYS A 392 8.78 -20.12 14.15
CA CYS A 392 9.93 -20.26 15.04
C CYS A 392 11.08 -20.96 14.29
N ALA A 393 12.16 -20.25 14.00
CA ALA A 393 13.35 -20.82 13.37
C ALA A 393 14.59 -19.97 13.65
N SER A 394 15.77 -20.59 13.60
CA SER A 394 17.05 -19.86 13.65
C SER A 394 17.35 -19.19 12.32
N PHE A 395 18.14 -18.10 12.34
CA PHE A 395 18.50 -17.40 11.11
C PHE A 395 19.29 -18.29 10.16
N GLU A 396 20.15 -19.18 10.67
CA GLU A 396 20.93 -20.10 9.84
C GLU A 396 20.04 -20.94 8.91
N ASN A 397 18.99 -21.54 9.45
CA ASN A 397 18.05 -22.36 8.67
C ASN A 397 17.27 -21.52 7.65
N ILE A 398 17.08 -20.23 7.92
CA ILE A 398 16.34 -19.31 7.04
C ILE A 398 17.20 -18.93 5.83
N PHE A 399 18.50 -18.68 6.01
CA PHE A 399 19.43 -18.46 4.91
C PHE A 399 19.50 -19.67 3.98
N GLU A 400 19.51 -20.89 4.53
CA GLU A 400 19.47 -22.13 3.73
C GLU A 400 18.16 -22.29 2.95
N ARG A 401 17.03 -21.95 3.58
CA ARG A 401 15.69 -22.11 2.98
C ARG A 401 15.38 -21.10 1.89
N TYR A 402 15.96 -19.90 1.96
CA TYR A 402 15.61 -18.76 1.10
C TYR A 402 16.84 -18.11 0.45
N PRO A 403 17.68 -18.85 -0.29
CA PRO A 403 18.99 -18.37 -0.76
C PRO A 403 18.93 -17.20 -1.77
N ASN A 404 17.77 -17.01 -2.42
CA ASN A 404 17.58 -16.03 -3.49
C ASN A 404 16.49 -14.99 -3.17
N ASP A 405 15.85 -15.04 -2.01
CA ASP A 405 14.82 -14.07 -1.63
C ASP A 405 15.43 -12.84 -0.94
N PHE A 406 14.73 -11.71 -1.03
CA PHE A 406 15.17 -10.47 -0.38
C PHE A 406 14.94 -10.51 1.13
N PHE A 407 15.98 -10.16 1.89
CA PHE A 407 15.95 -10.20 3.35
C PHE A 407 15.85 -8.82 3.99
N TYR A 408 15.04 -8.70 5.03
CA TYR A 408 15.17 -7.61 6.01
C TYR A 408 15.68 -8.19 7.32
N CYS A 409 16.81 -7.72 7.82
CA CYS A 409 17.45 -8.23 9.03
C CYS A 409 17.55 -7.12 10.08
N ASP A 410 16.95 -7.34 11.26
CA ASP A 410 17.15 -6.50 12.46
C ASP A 410 17.59 -7.37 13.65
N PRO A 411 18.80 -7.96 13.56
CA PRO A 411 19.33 -8.87 14.57
C PRO A 411 19.64 -8.14 15.89
N PRO A 412 19.94 -8.90 16.94
CA PRO A 412 20.54 -8.36 18.16
C PRO A 412 21.87 -7.64 17.85
N TYR A 413 22.05 -6.47 18.47
CA TYR A 413 23.22 -5.62 18.24
C TYR A 413 24.46 -6.12 18.97
N LEU A 414 25.63 -5.87 18.35
CA LEU A 414 26.93 -6.23 18.89
C LEU A 414 27.20 -5.38 20.13
N LEU A 415 27.57 -6.03 21.23
CA LEU A 415 27.96 -5.38 22.49
C LEU A 415 29.49 -5.53 22.65
N GLY A 416 30.21 -4.45 22.98
CA GLY A 416 31.67 -4.48 23.13
C GLY A 416 32.29 -3.12 23.49
N GLU A 417 33.62 -3.09 23.67
CA GLU A 417 34.38 -1.90 24.12
C GLU A 417 34.25 -0.70 23.16
N ASP A 418 34.15 -0.95 21.85
CA ASP A 418 33.96 0.09 20.82
C ASP A 418 32.50 0.57 20.66
N THR A 419 31.60 0.17 21.57
CA THR A 419 30.18 0.47 21.47
C THR A 419 29.75 1.49 22.51
N LYS A 420 29.14 2.60 22.07
CA LYS A 420 28.48 3.56 22.98
C LYS A 420 27.24 2.96 23.68
N MET A 421 26.85 1.72 23.35
CA MET A 421 25.70 1.03 23.89
C MET A 421 26.10 0.12 25.06
N PHE A 422 26.28 0.71 26.24
CA PHE A 422 26.67 -0.03 27.45
C PHE A 422 25.68 -1.12 27.91
N ARG A 423 24.42 -1.11 27.45
CA ARG A 423 23.39 -2.12 27.80
C ARG A 423 22.37 -2.28 26.67
N GLY A 424 22.30 -3.48 26.10
CA GLY A 424 21.52 -3.84 24.90
C GLY A 424 20.14 -3.19 24.78
N ILE A 425 19.84 -2.72 23.56
CA ILE A 425 18.51 -2.32 23.09
C ILE A 425 17.95 -3.51 22.29
N TYR A 426 17.57 -4.55 22.99
CA TYR A 426 16.68 -5.61 22.49
C TYR A 426 15.90 -6.13 23.71
N PRO A 427 14.60 -6.48 23.59
CA PRO A 427 13.60 -6.20 24.62
C PRO A 427 13.74 -6.99 25.91
N MET A 428 14.63 -7.96 25.96
CA MET A 428 14.74 -8.89 27.08
C MET A 428 16.01 -8.62 27.88
N ARG A 429 16.11 -7.41 28.42
CA ARG A 429 17.14 -7.07 29.41
C ARG A 429 17.18 -8.05 30.60
N ASN A 430 16.07 -8.76 30.84
CA ASN A 430 15.93 -9.72 31.93
C ASN A 430 16.18 -11.17 31.51
N ILE A 431 16.15 -11.50 30.20
CA ILE A 431 16.42 -12.85 29.69
C ILE A 431 17.25 -12.73 28.41
N PRO A 432 18.50 -13.20 28.38
CA PRO A 432 19.40 -12.98 27.26
C PRO A 432 19.11 -13.91 26.06
N ILE A 433 17.83 -14.17 25.75
CA ILE A 433 17.38 -15.05 24.65
C ILE A 433 18.07 -14.68 23.34
N HIS A 434 18.28 -13.38 23.14
CA HIS A 434 18.74 -12.84 21.87
C HIS A 434 20.22 -12.42 21.86
N HIS A 435 20.85 -12.14 23.01
CA HIS A 435 22.21 -11.55 23.04
C HIS A 435 23.31 -12.51 23.50
N ASN A 436 23.05 -13.45 24.40
CA ASN A 436 24.09 -14.37 24.84
C ASN A 436 24.28 -15.46 23.78
N GLY A 437 25.45 -15.45 23.13
CA GLY A 437 25.80 -16.45 22.12
C GLY A 437 25.26 -16.18 20.72
N PHE A 438 24.79 -14.95 20.43
CA PHE A 438 24.42 -14.60 19.06
C PHE A 438 25.65 -14.63 18.14
N LYS A 439 25.57 -15.41 17.06
CA LYS A 439 26.69 -15.65 16.14
C LYS A 439 26.84 -14.53 15.11
N HIS A 440 27.30 -13.37 15.57
CA HIS A 440 27.46 -12.16 14.74
C HIS A 440 28.31 -12.39 13.48
N GLU A 441 29.45 -13.08 13.61
CA GLU A 441 30.34 -13.39 12.49
C GLU A 441 29.68 -14.34 11.48
N LYS A 442 28.92 -15.33 11.97
CA LYS A 442 28.18 -16.24 11.09
C LYS A 442 27.10 -15.49 10.29
N LEU A 443 26.36 -14.57 10.92
CA LEU A 443 25.41 -13.72 10.21
C LEU A 443 26.10 -12.88 9.13
N ARG A 444 27.24 -12.27 9.46
CA ARG A 444 28.07 -11.51 8.50
C ARG A 444 28.44 -12.37 7.29
N ASP A 445 28.97 -13.56 7.53
CA ASP A 445 29.45 -14.43 6.45
C ASP A 445 28.30 -14.91 5.56
N LEU A 446 27.16 -15.25 6.16
CA LEU A 446 25.94 -15.61 5.41
C LEU A 446 25.40 -14.44 4.58
N LEU A 447 25.34 -13.22 5.13
CA LEU A 447 24.91 -12.03 4.39
C LEU A 447 25.84 -11.72 3.21
N LYS A 448 27.16 -11.85 3.38
CA LYS A 448 28.14 -11.65 2.29
C LYS A 448 27.95 -12.63 1.13
N GLN A 449 27.51 -13.85 1.43
CA GLN A 449 27.27 -14.90 0.44
C GLN A 449 25.86 -14.85 -0.16
N HIS A 450 24.92 -14.15 0.48
CA HIS A 450 23.52 -14.09 0.09
C HIS A 450 23.33 -13.44 -1.30
N LYS A 451 22.47 -14.04 -2.14
CA LYS A 451 22.24 -13.58 -3.52
C LYS A 451 20.97 -12.75 -3.68
N GLY A 452 19.97 -13.02 -2.85
CA GLY A 452 18.66 -12.37 -2.92
C GLY A 452 18.63 -10.89 -2.51
N GLY A 453 19.75 -10.34 -2.06
CA GLY A 453 19.82 -8.98 -1.52
C GLY A 453 19.28 -8.88 -0.10
N PHE A 454 19.65 -7.81 0.60
CA PHE A 454 19.23 -7.57 1.97
C PHE A 454 19.28 -6.09 2.35
N ILE A 455 18.48 -5.73 3.36
CA ILE A 455 18.72 -4.57 4.21
C ILE A 455 18.98 -5.07 5.63
N LEU A 456 20.10 -4.65 6.21
CA LEU A 456 20.49 -4.94 7.59
C LEU A 456 20.42 -3.66 8.43
N SER A 457 19.56 -3.65 9.44
CA SER A 457 19.53 -2.66 10.51
C SER A 457 20.49 -3.09 11.62
N TYR A 458 21.44 -2.22 12.00
CA TYR A 458 22.45 -2.55 12.99
C TYR A 458 22.93 -1.36 13.82
N ASN A 459 23.70 -1.59 14.90
CA ASN A 459 24.36 -0.50 15.62
C ASN A 459 25.55 0.07 14.82
N ASN A 460 25.64 1.39 14.77
CA ASN A 460 26.74 2.10 14.14
C ASN A 460 27.98 2.07 15.03
N CYS A 461 28.87 1.12 14.80
CA CYS A 461 30.21 1.05 15.41
C CYS A 461 31.31 0.76 14.37
N PRO A 462 32.59 1.04 14.68
CA PRO A 462 33.70 0.79 13.75
C PRO A 462 33.76 -0.65 13.22
N THR A 463 33.56 -1.64 14.09
CA THR A 463 33.56 -3.06 13.73
C THR A 463 32.56 -3.38 12.62
N ILE A 464 31.33 -2.89 12.78
CA ILE A 464 30.23 -3.16 11.83
C ILE A 464 30.44 -2.41 10.53
N ARG A 465 30.87 -1.16 10.59
CA ARG A 465 31.24 -0.40 9.38
C ARG A 465 32.33 -1.11 8.58
N ASN A 466 33.33 -1.67 9.25
CA ASN A 466 34.42 -2.40 8.58
C ASN A 466 33.96 -3.77 8.04
N TRP A 467 33.14 -4.51 8.78
CA TRP A 467 32.64 -5.82 8.35
C TRP A 467 31.83 -5.76 7.07
N TYR A 468 31.09 -4.68 6.84
CA TYR A 468 30.20 -4.50 5.70
C TYR A 468 30.62 -3.34 4.80
N LYS A 469 31.91 -3.02 4.74
CA LYS A 469 32.47 -1.88 3.99
C LYS A 469 32.24 -1.96 2.48
N GLU A 470 32.02 -3.15 1.95
CA GLU A 470 31.75 -3.40 0.54
C GLU A 470 30.30 -3.09 0.13
N PHE A 471 29.39 -2.89 1.09
CA PHE A 471 27.98 -2.63 0.85
C PHE A 471 27.65 -1.14 1.05
N ALA A 472 26.51 -0.69 0.50
CA ALA A 472 26.04 0.67 0.72
C ALA A 472 25.66 0.88 2.19
N GLN A 473 26.18 1.95 2.81
CA GLN A 473 25.94 2.27 4.22
C GLN A 473 25.19 3.59 4.35
N HIS A 474 24.07 3.57 5.04
CA HIS A 474 23.25 4.75 5.32
C HIS A 474 23.19 5.00 6.83
N PHE A 475 23.31 6.27 7.23
CA PHE A 475 23.41 6.69 8.63
C PHE A 475 22.20 7.57 8.98
N PRO A 476 21.04 6.96 9.21
CA PRO A 476 19.84 7.75 9.43
C PRO A 476 19.89 8.46 10.78
N GLN A 477 19.54 9.75 10.77
CA GLN A 477 19.42 10.56 11.97
C GLN A 477 17.96 10.62 12.39
N TRP A 478 17.62 10.01 13.53
CA TRP A 478 16.31 10.18 14.16
C TRP A 478 16.41 10.18 15.67
N GLN A 479 15.52 10.95 16.31
CA GLN A 479 15.50 11.07 17.75
C GLN A 479 14.55 10.04 18.38
N TYR A 480 15.11 9.17 19.23
CA TYR A 480 14.28 8.32 20.08
C TYR A 480 13.65 9.16 21.20
N THR A 481 12.31 9.22 21.24
CA THR A 481 11.57 9.86 22.36
C THR A 481 11.72 9.12 23.70
N MET A 482 12.30 7.91 23.70
CA MET A 482 12.66 7.16 24.91
C MET A 482 13.90 7.79 25.56
N GLY A 483 13.72 8.95 26.18
CA GLY A 483 14.78 9.71 26.84
C GLY A 483 14.28 10.89 27.68
N GLN A 484 13.11 11.46 27.40
CA GLN A 484 12.52 12.50 28.26
C GLN A 484 11.96 11.98 29.60
N GLY A 485 12.11 10.67 29.89
CA GLY A 485 11.53 10.01 31.06
C GLY A 485 12.49 9.11 31.84
N GLU A 486 13.81 9.21 31.68
CA GLU A 486 14.73 8.64 32.67
C GLU A 486 14.78 9.58 33.89
N THR A 487 13.92 9.33 34.87
CA THR A 487 14.07 9.82 36.25
C THR A 487 15.09 9.01 37.05
N ARG A 488 16.15 8.51 36.40
CA ARG A 488 17.40 8.21 37.10
C ARG A 488 18.25 9.45 36.91
N ILE A 489 18.54 10.13 38.01
CA ILE A 489 19.42 11.29 38.09
C ILE A 489 20.80 10.87 37.53
N GLY A 490 20.95 10.91 36.21
CA GLY A 490 22.23 10.83 35.53
C GLY A 490 22.91 12.20 35.63
N LEU A 491 24.24 12.21 35.56
CA LEU A 491 25.09 13.41 35.64
C LEU A 491 24.58 14.61 34.81
N ASN A 492 23.80 14.37 33.76
CA ASN A 492 23.22 15.40 32.89
C ASN A 492 22.33 16.42 33.62
N ARG A 493 21.63 16.02 34.70
CA ARG A 493 20.84 16.96 35.54
C ARG A 493 21.69 17.74 36.55
N LYS A 494 22.88 17.24 36.92
CA LYS A 494 23.85 17.98 37.77
C LYS A 494 24.52 19.13 37.00
N ASN A 495 24.62 19.02 35.67
CA ASN A 495 25.33 19.98 34.84
C ASN A 495 24.40 20.98 34.11
N SER A 496 23.12 21.10 34.51
CA SER A 496 22.13 22.03 33.92
C SER A 496 22.04 21.99 32.39
N ASN A 497 22.37 20.85 31.77
CA ASN A 497 22.50 20.76 30.32
C ASN A 497 21.22 20.17 29.72
N ASN A 498 20.20 21.01 29.54
CA ASN A 498 18.87 20.63 29.04
C ASN A 498 18.85 20.20 27.54
N ASN A 499 19.99 20.28 26.83
CA ASN A 499 20.09 20.07 25.38
C ASN A 499 20.75 18.75 24.95
N HIS A 500 20.90 17.76 25.84
CA HIS A 500 21.53 16.49 25.45
C HIS A 500 20.57 15.59 24.65
N ILE A 501 20.50 15.82 23.34
CA ILE A 501 19.83 14.96 22.37
C ILE A 501 20.67 13.68 22.22
N LYS A 502 20.08 12.50 22.45
CA LYS A 502 20.71 11.23 22.06
C LYS A 502 20.55 11.05 20.56
N GLU A 503 21.64 11.21 19.82
CA GLU A 503 21.72 10.90 18.39
C GLU A 503 21.43 9.41 18.15
N SER A 504 20.80 9.06 17.03
CA SER A 504 20.65 7.66 16.61
C SER A 504 22.03 7.06 16.31
N HIS A 505 22.31 5.92 16.92
CA HIS A 505 23.54 5.16 16.70
C HIS A 505 23.23 3.94 15.83
N GLU A 506 22.49 4.15 14.74
CA GLU A 506 22.09 3.07 13.82
C GLU A 506 22.73 3.25 12.45
N ILE A 507 23.00 2.12 11.81
CA ILE A 507 23.48 2.02 10.44
C ILE A 507 22.52 1.09 9.69
N LEU A 508 22.14 1.49 8.48
CA LEU A 508 21.44 0.63 7.53
C LEU A 508 22.43 0.21 6.46
N ILE A 509 22.61 -1.09 6.28
CA ILE A 509 23.50 -1.67 5.27
C ILE A 509 22.62 -2.28 4.20
N CYS A 510 22.79 -1.87 2.95
CA CYS A 510 21.97 -2.30 1.83
C CYS A 510 22.80 -3.05 0.78
N CYS A 511 22.30 -4.21 0.39
CA CYS A 511 22.76 -4.98 -0.77
C CYS A 511 21.56 -5.25 -1.67
N PRO A 512 21.51 -4.73 -2.91
CA PRO A 512 20.44 -5.09 -3.84
C PRO A 512 20.53 -6.58 -4.23
N PRO A 513 19.43 -7.20 -4.70
CA PRO A 513 19.47 -8.54 -5.29
C PRO A 513 20.47 -8.59 -6.45
N LYS A 514 21.27 -9.66 -6.54
CA LYS A 514 22.15 -9.88 -7.69
C LYS A 514 21.28 -10.29 -8.88
N VAL A 515 21.36 -9.53 -9.98
CA VAL A 515 20.66 -9.79 -11.24
C VAL A 515 21.15 -11.09 -11.87
#